data_AF-A0A8T1TT89-F1
#
_entry.id   AF-A0A8T1TT89-F1
#
_cell.length_a   1.000
_cell.length_b   1.000
_cell.length_c   1.000
_cell.angle_alpha   90.00
_cell.angle_beta   90.00
_cell.angle_gamma   90.00
#
_symmetry.space_group_name_H-M   'P 1'
#
loop_
_entity.id
_entity.type
_entity.pdbx_description
1 polymer ?
#
loop_
_entity_poly.entity_id
_entity_poly.type
_entity_poly.pdbx_seq_one_letter_code
_entity_poly.pdbx_strand_id
1 'polypeptide(L)' 'MDVGFVPPTSNVRERFFSAARFVLTDLRNNMESERLEAVMPLLINRELWDVYAVETIRHRIGENARV' A
#
# COMPACT_ATOMS: atom_id res chain seq x y z
N MET A 1 -25.50 -10.23 2.74
CA MET A 1 -24.13 -9.80 2.39
C MET A 1 -23.47 -9.38 3.68
N ASP A 2 -22.38 -10.02 4.05
CA ASP A 2 -21.56 -9.57 5.17
C ASP A 2 -20.79 -8.31 4.72
N VAL A 3 -20.99 -7.20 5.42
CA VAL A 3 -20.32 -5.92 5.20
C VAL A 3 -19.39 -5.57 6.36
N GLY A 4 -19.10 -6.51 7.25
CA GLY A 4 -18.23 -6.31 8.41
C GLY A 4 -16.79 -5.92 8.06
N PHE A 5 -16.37 -6.15 6.81
CA PHE A 5 -15.08 -5.69 6.28
C PHE A 5 -15.08 -4.21 5.88
N VAL A 6 -16.25 -3.58 5.74
CA VAL A 6 -16.35 -2.15 5.43
C VAL A 6 -16.21 -1.37 6.74
N PRO A 7 -15.18 -0.50 6.87
CA PRO A 7 -15.03 0.29 8.08
C PRO A 7 -16.26 1.17 8.31
N PRO A 8 -16.73 1.31 9.57
CA PRO A 8 -17.90 2.13 9.89
C PRO A 8 -17.65 3.64 9.69
N THR A 9 -16.40 4.05 9.47
CA THR A 9 -16.01 5.46 9.28
C THR A 9 -14.96 5.60 8.18
N SER A 10 -14.93 6.77 7.54
CA SER A 10 -13.91 7.17 6.57
C SER A 10 -12.54 7.47 7.19
N ASN A 11 -12.38 7.33 8.51
CA ASN A 11 -11.19 7.75 9.25
C ASN A 11 -9.88 7.15 8.70
N VAL A 12 -9.90 5.88 8.28
CA VAL A 12 -8.73 5.23 7.66
C VAL A 12 -8.32 5.94 6.37
N ARG A 13 -9.29 6.35 5.57
CA ARG A 13 -9.10 7.07 4.30
C ARG A 13 -8.69 8.52 4.52
N GLU A 14 -9.23 9.19 5.53
CA GLU A 14 -8.84 10.55 5.91
C GLU A 14 -7.42 10.62 6.47
N ARG A 15 -7.04 9.63 7.30
CA ARG A 15 -5.66 9.47 7.77
C ARG A 15 -4.70 9.24 6.61
N PHE A 16 -5.12 8.45 5.61
CA PHE A 16 -4.36 8.27 4.38
C PHE A 16 -4.13 9.58 3.64
N PHE A 17 -5.19 10.35 3.34
CA PHE A 17 -5.03 11.59 2.60
C PHE A 17 -4.29 12.67 3.40
N SER A 18 -4.36 12.63 4.72
CA SER A 18 -3.55 13.51 5.59
C SER A 18 -2.07 13.17 5.52
N ALA A 19 -1.72 11.87 5.57
CA ALA A 19 -0.35 11.41 5.38
C ALA A 19 0.14 11.68 3.95
N ALA A 20 -0.70 11.43 2.95
CA ALA A 20 -0.40 11.74 1.55
C ALA A 20 -0.11 13.22 1.37
N ARG A 21 -0.92 14.11 1.98
CA ARG A 21 -0.71 15.57 1.94
C ARG A 21 0.64 15.96 2.51
N PHE A 22 1.01 15.43 3.68
CA PHE A 22 2.33 15.67 4.28
C PHE A 22 3.48 15.23 3.35
N VAL A 23 3.36 14.07 2.71
CA VAL A 23 4.36 13.58 1.77
C VAL A 23 4.35 14.39 0.45
N LEU A 24 3.18 14.80 -0.03
CA LEU A 24 2.97 15.62 -1.23
C LEU A 24 3.53 17.03 -1.11
N THR A 25 3.48 17.64 0.07
CA THR A 25 3.93 19.03 0.28
C THR A 25 5.36 19.12 0.80
N ASP A 26 5.75 18.29 1.76
CA ASP A 26 6.99 18.52 2.52
C ASP A 26 8.16 17.63 2.04
N LEU A 27 7.87 16.41 1.57
CA LEU A 27 8.87 15.43 1.13
C LEU A 27 9.05 15.36 -0.39
N ARG A 28 8.16 16.00 -1.17
CA ARG A 28 8.15 15.99 -2.64
C ARG A 28 9.21 16.92 -3.27
N ASN A 29 10.38 17.05 -2.68
CA ASN A 29 11.45 17.81 -3.33
C ASN A 29 11.96 17.15 -4.63
N ASN A 30 11.53 15.93 -4.98
CA ASN A 30 11.80 15.32 -6.29
C ASN A 30 10.94 14.06 -6.67
N MET A 31 9.85 13.75 -5.95
CA MET A 31 9.04 12.56 -6.25
C MET A 31 7.91 12.89 -7.23
N GLU A 32 7.86 12.18 -8.37
CA GLU A 32 6.74 12.28 -9.30
C GLU A 32 5.46 11.72 -8.69
N SER A 33 4.31 12.30 -9.08
CA SER A 33 3.01 11.96 -8.50
C SER A 33 2.65 10.48 -8.69
N GLU A 34 3.01 9.89 -9.83
CA GLU A 34 2.81 8.47 -10.12
C GLU A 34 3.59 7.57 -9.14
N ARG A 35 4.83 7.95 -8.79
CA ARG A 35 5.63 7.21 -7.80
C ARG A 35 5.03 7.31 -6.42
N LEU A 36 4.47 8.46 -6.06
CA LEU A 36 3.80 8.60 -4.78
C LEU A 36 2.55 7.71 -4.70
N GLU A 37 1.72 7.69 -5.75
CA GLU A 37 0.53 6.84 -5.82
C GLU A 37 0.89 5.35 -5.72
N ALA A 38 2.07 4.94 -6.19
CA ALA A 38 2.57 3.58 -6.02
C ALA A 38 3.09 3.28 -4.59
N VAL A 39 3.78 4.24 -3.95
CA VAL A 39 4.40 4.06 -2.62
C VAL A 39 3.37 4.13 -1.49
N MET A 40 2.37 4.99 -1.61
CA MET A 40 1.38 5.25 -0.58
C MET A 40 0.55 4.01 -0.17
N PRO A 41 0.07 3.14 -1.09
CA PRO A 41 -0.57 1.87 -0.76
C PRO A 41 0.36 0.88 -0.04
N LEU A 42 1.65 0.86 -0.39
CA LEU A 42 2.64 0.01 0.28
C LEU A 42 2.81 0.42 1.74
N LEU A 43 2.82 1.73 2.01
CA LEU A 43 2.95 2.28 3.36
C LEU A 43 1.73 1.97 4.24
N ILE A 44 0.51 2.16 3.74
CA ILE A 44 -0.71 1.87 4.52
C ILE A 44 -0.79 0.39 4.87
N ASN A 45 -0.56 -0.45 3.86
CA ASN A 45 -0.73 -1.89 3.99
C ASN A 45 0.52 -2.55 4.58
N ARG A 46 1.45 -1.78 5.16
CA ARG A 46 2.73 -2.31 5.68
C ARG A 46 2.54 -3.51 6.61
N GLU A 47 1.46 -3.53 7.40
CA GLU A 47 1.12 -4.65 8.29
C GLU A 47 0.67 -5.92 7.54
N LEU A 48 0.21 -5.78 6.30
CA LEU A 48 -0.14 -6.88 5.39
C LEU A 48 1.06 -7.35 4.56
N TRP A 49 2.11 -6.52 4.44
CA TRP A 49 3.34 -6.84 3.72
C TRP A 49 4.42 -7.35 4.69
N ASP A 50 4.27 -8.59 5.16
CA ASP A 50 5.33 -9.27 5.92
C ASP A 50 6.38 -9.89 4.97
N VAL A 51 7.60 -10.12 5.46
CA VAL A 51 8.69 -10.81 4.76
C VAL A 51 8.21 -12.16 4.19
N TYR A 52 7.33 -12.85 4.93
CA TYR A 52 6.71 -14.09 4.48
C TYR A 52 5.75 -13.92 3.30
N ALA A 53 5.04 -12.78 3.19
CA ALA A 53 4.18 -12.49 2.05
C ALA A 53 5.02 -12.29 0.77
N VAL A 54 6.17 -11.62 0.89
CA VAL A 54 7.12 -11.45 -0.22
C VAL A 54 7.72 -12.80 -0.63
N GLU A 55 8.13 -13.63 0.32
CA GLU A 55 8.69 -14.95 0.02
C GLU A 55 7.65 -15.86 -0.66
N THR A 56 6.39 -15.80 -0.22
CA THR A 56 5.29 -16.56 -0.82
C THR A 56 5.06 -16.16 -2.28
N ILE A 57 5.06 -14.86 -2.58
CA ILE A 57 4.92 -14.37 -3.96
C ILE A 57 6.15 -14.74 -4.79
N ARG A 58 7.37 -14.62 -4.22
CA ARG A 58 8.61 -14.99 -4.90
C ARG A 58 8.63 -16.46 -5.28
N HIS A 59 8.17 -17.34 -4.40
CA HIS A 59 8.00 -18.76 -4.68
C HIS A 59 7.03 -19.00 -5.84
N ARG A 60 5.84 -18.39 -5.80
CA ARG A 60 4.82 -18.51 -6.85
C ARG A 60 5.30 -18.00 -8.22
N ILE A 61 6.03 -16.90 -8.25
CA ILE A 61 6.61 -16.37 -9.51
C ILE A 61 7.69 -17.32 -10.03
N GLY A 62 8.55 -17.85 -9.15
CA GLY A 62 9.57 -18.83 -9.51
C GLY A 62 8.99 -20.16 -10.01
N GLU A 63 7.83 -20.56 -9.50
CA GLU A 63 7.08 -21.73 -10.00
C GLU A 63 6.46 -21.46 -11.37
N ASN A 64 5.84 -20.29 -11.57
CA ASN A 64 5.25 -19.91 -12.85
C ASN A 64 6.29 -19.70 -13.96
N ALA A 65 7.53 -19.34 -13.61
CA ALA A 65 8.63 -19.18 -14.56
C ALA A 65 9.27 -20.51 -15.00
N ARG A 66 8.89 -21.64 -14.37
CA ARG A 66 9.35 -23.00 -14.70
C ARG A 66 8.35 -23.78 -15.57
N VAL A 67 7.23 -23.17 -15.95
CA VAL A 67 6.21 -23.71 -16.87
C VAL A 67 6.41 -23.12 -18.26
#